data_AF-A0A1H6EW36-F1
#
_entry.id   AF-A0A1H6EW36-F1
#
_cell.length_a   1.000
_cell.length_b   1.000
_cell.length_c   1.000
_cell.angle_alpha   90.00
_cell.angle_beta   90.00
_cell.angle_gamma   90.00
#
_symmetry.space_group_name_H-M   'P 1'
#
loop_
_entity.id
_entity.type
_entity.pdbx_description
1 polymer ?
#
loop_
_entity_poly.entity_id
_entity_poly.type
_entity_poly.pdbx_seq_one_letter_code
_entity_poly.pdbx_strand_id
1 'polypeptide(L)'
;MLSKRFLTFLHGRAWTHAEGPTALFDQSVAWLRRHRVLLPGVTVLERLVASVREQADERLYATVTRQVERVDAGLPRALAALLVVPEGARISELERLRQAPKRQSGTEMVKALKRVDDIAAFELGRVRVGKVPVRRMKTLAKYGAGTKAPLLARLAEPRKTATMLGVTRSLEAEAIDDALDLFALLMATRLISPARRKSAGERLAMLPRLEKASKLLSRAGRVLVEQLDLVAEVGADLDVAALWTAVAYQAGVSKEQVLAALGQVEELVPEEDGDGSAEAALRAALADKYNTVRPFLKLLGESKALGAAAGGRQVLAAVRCLPELARRQVGKKPLLPATGTLHDEQARPHPAGAPHDALLRQARHQWITDPDLTAVYRRHRPMVERSIAWLIGADGRARKLRYRGVLRNDLWLHLRAAALNLRRLINLGLTPVQGIWTLQPTAG
;
A
#
# COMPACT_ATOMS: atom_id res chain seq x y z
N MET A 1 38.18 -4.72 45.29
CA MET A 1 38.06 -4.94 43.83
C MET A 1 36.60 -5.12 43.47
N LEU A 2 36.09 -4.39 42.47
CA LEU A 2 34.73 -4.63 41.95
C LEU A 2 34.64 -6.05 41.37
N SER A 3 33.54 -6.76 41.65
CA SER A 3 33.44 -8.17 41.26
C SER A 3 33.43 -8.34 39.74
N LYS A 4 34.07 -9.41 39.23
CA LYS A 4 34.04 -9.78 37.80
C LYS A 4 32.62 -9.81 37.23
N ARG A 5 31.65 -10.26 38.04
CA ARG A 5 30.21 -10.31 37.68
C ARG A 5 29.63 -8.92 37.39
N PHE A 6 30.00 -7.91 38.17
CA PHE A 6 29.55 -6.53 37.95
C PHE A 6 30.10 -5.96 36.65
N LEU A 7 31.41 -6.16 36.38
CA LEU A 7 32.02 -5.70 35.13
C LEU A 7 31.39 -6.40 33.92
N THR A 8 31.15 -7.71 33.98
CA THR A 8 30.43 -8.44 32.92
C THR A 8 29.03 -7.89 32.68
N PHE A 9 28.28 -7.59 33.75
CA PHE A 9 26.97 -6.93 33.64
C PHE A 9 27.07 -5.58 32.95
N LEU A 10 28.01 -4.73 33.37
CA LEU A 10 28.18 -3.38 32.86
C LEU A 10 28.59 -3.37 31.38
N HIS A 11 29.57 -4.18 30.99
CA HIS A 11 29.97 -4.36 29.60
C HIS A 11 28.84 -4.95 28.74
N GLY A 12 28.11 -5.93 29.27
CA GLY A 12 26.96 -6.53 28.60
C GLY A 12 25.89 -5.49 28.27
N ARG A 13 25.53 -4.64 29.24
CA ARG A 13 24.59 -3.53 29.02
C ARG A 13 25.12 -2.49 28.05
N ALA A 14 26.35 -1.98 28.25
CA ALA A 14 26.93 -0.96 27.38
C ALA A 14 27.05 -1.42 25.91
N TRP A 15 27.30 -2.72 25.69
CA TRP A 15 27.33 -3.31 24.36
C TRP A 15 25.94 -3.41 23.74
N THR A 16 24.95 -3.92 24.48
CA THR A 16 23.61 -4.24 23.96
C THR A 16 22.68 -3.04 23.89
N HIS A 17 22.80 -2.11 24.84
CA HIS A 17 21.92 -0.96 25.03
C HIS A 17 22.70 0.34 24.75
N ALA A 18 22.07 1.27 24.04
CA ALA A 18 22.62 2.61 23.83
C ALA A 18 22.23 3.54 24.99
N GLU A 19 22.52 3.11 26.22
CA GLU A 19 22.17 3.87 27.43
C GLU A 19 23.04 5.11 27.60
N GLY A 20 22.40 6.19 28.07
CA GLY A 20 23.10 7.40 28.51
C GLY A 20 23.92 7.14 29.79
N PRO A 21 24.84 8.06 30.13
CA PRO A 21 25.71 7.90 31.30
C PRO A 21 24.91 7.73 32.60
N THR A 22 23.90 8.59 32.82
CA THR A 22 23.05 8.54 34.02
C THR A 22 22.27 7.23 34.14
N ALA A 23 21.63 6.80 33.05
CA ALA A 23 20.87 5.55 33.05
C ALA A 23 21.76 4.33 33.38
N LEU A 24 22.96 4.27 32.79
CA LEU A 24 23.88 3.16 33.07
C LEU A 24 24.47 3.24 34.50
N PHE A 25 24.68 4.44 35.02
CA PHE A 25 25.05 4.68 36.40
C PHE A 25 23.97 4.20 37.37
N ASP A 26 22.71 4.58 37.16
CA ASP A 26 21.58 4.16 38.00
C ASP A 26 21.39 2.65 37.98
N GLN A 27 21.52 2.02 36.80
CA GLN A 27 21.50 0.56 36.65
C GLN A 27 22.65 -0.10 37.40
N SER A 28 23.82 0.55 37.43
CA SER A 28 24.97 0.06 38.19
C SER A 28 24.72 0.11 39.70
N VAL A 29 24.18 1.22 40.21
CA VAL A 29 23.79 1.37 41.62
C VAL A 29 22.74 0.32 41.99
N ALA A 30 21.69 0.17 41.16
CA ALA A 30 20.64 -0.82 41.37
C ALA A 30 21.19 -2.25 41.42
N TRP A 31 22.13 -2.59 40.52
CA TRP A 31 22.79 -3.90 40.52
C TRP A 31 23.60 -4.13 41.80
N LEU A 32 24.42 -3.16 42.21
CA LEU A 32 25.27 -3.27 43.41
C LEU A 32 24.43 -3.43 44.68
N ARG A 33 23.36 -2.64 44.82
CA ARG A 33 22.40 -2.75 45.93
C ARG A 33 21.73 -4.13 45.97
N ARG A 34 21.25 -4.62 44.82
CA ARG A 34 20.61 -5.94 44.71
C ARG A 34 21.53 -7.09 45.10
N HIS A 35 22.83 -6.97 44.84
CA HIS A 35 23.84 -7.97 45.18
C HIS A 35 24.53 -7.70 46.53
N ARG A 36 24.01 -6.75 47.33
CA ARG A 36 24.54 -6.36 48.65
C ARG A 36 26.03 -6.02 48.62
N VAL A 37 26.49 -5.40 47.53
CA VAL A 37 27.86 -4.89 47.38
C VAL A 37 27.89 -3.44 47.86
N LEU A 38 28.87 -3.09 48.71
CA LEU A 38 29.09 -1.73 49.16
C LEU A 38 29.30 -0.79 47.96
N LEU A 39 28.58 0.33 47.93
CA LEU A 39 28.68 1.28 46.82
C LEU A 39 30.06 1.95 46.82
N PRO A 40 30.80 1.94 45.71
CA PRO A 40 32.00 2.74 45.58
C PRO A 40 31.64 4.24 45.58
N GLY A 41 32.63 5.11 45.80
CA GLY A 41 32.44 6.54 45.67
C GLY A 41 31.83 6.92 44.31
N VAL A 42 30.94 7.91 44.30
CA VAL A 42 30.18 8.32 43.11
C VAL A 42 31.09 8.56 41.91
N THR A 43 32.19 9.30 42.11
CA THR A 43 33.17 9.61 41.06
C THR A 43 33.90 8.38 40.54
N VAL A 44 34.10 7.34 41.36
CA VAL A 44 34.70 6.06 40.94
C VAL A 44 33.75 5.31 40.02
N LEU A 45 32.46 5.27 40.38
CA LEU A 45 31.46 4.61 39.56
C LEU A 45 31.20 5.35 38.25
N GLU A 46 31.16 6.68 38.27
CA GLU A 46 31.05 7.52 37.07
C GLU A 46 32.18 7.27 36.08
N ARG A 47 33.44 7.28 36.55
CA ARG A 47 34.61 7.00 35.70
C ARG A 47 34.55 5.60 35.10
N LEU A 48 34.14 4.60 35.88
CA LEU A 48 33.99 3.24 35.38
C LEU A 48 32.89 3.15 34.32
N VAL A 49 31.73 3.77 34.56
CA VAL A 49 30.62 3.83 33.59
C VAL A 49 31.07 4.52 32.31
N ALA A 50 31.81 5.63 32.40
CA ALA A 50 32.36 6.33 31.25
C ALA A 50 33.33 5.44 30.46
N SER A 51 34.30 4.82 31.13
CA SER A 51 35.29 3.95 30.50
C SER A 51 34.65 2.73 29.81
N VAL A 52 33.68 2.08 30.45
CA VAL A 52 32.99 0.92 29.84
C VAL A 52 32.16 1.34 28.62
N ARG A 53 31.54 2.52 28.64
CA ARG A 53 30.83 3.07 27.48
C ARG A 53 31.78 3.39 26.34
N GLU A 54 32.91 4.03 26.63
CA GLU A 54 33.94 4.34 25.64
C GLU A 54 34.48 3.07 24.97
N GLN A 55 34.83 2.04 25.74
CA GLN A 55 35.27 0.75 25.19
C GLN A 55 34.19 0.08 24.34
N ALA A 56 32.92 0.18 24.72
CA ALA A 56 31.81 -0.36 23.94
C ALA A 56 31.57 0.42 22.63
N ASP A 57 31.78 1.74 22.64
CA ASP A 57 31.73 2.61 21.46
C ASP A 57 32.91 2.33 20.51
N GLU A 58 34.14 2.26 21.02
CA GLU A 58 35.33 1.91 20.24
C GLU A 58 35.19 0.55 19.57
N ARG A 59 34.77 -0.46 20.34
CA ARG A 59 34.48 -1.80 19.80
C ARG A 59 33.43 -1.76 18.70
N LEU A 60 32.37 -0.97 18.88
CA LEU A 60 31.31 -0.79 17.89
C LEU A 60 31.90 -0.23 16.59
N TYR A 61 32.60 0.90 16.67
CA TYR A 61 33.15 1.59 15.51
C TYR A 61 34.16 0.71 14.78
N ALA A 62 35.11 0.11 15.49
CA ALA A 62 36.10 -0.79 14.92
C ALA A 62 35.46 -2.02 14.26
N THR A 63 34.41 -2.59 14.87
CA THR A 63 33.70 -3.73 14.29
C THR A 63 33.01 -3.35 12.99
N VAL A 64 32.32 -2.22 12.95
CA VAL A 64 31.59 -1.75 11.76
C VAL A 64 32.56 -1.41 10.64
N THR A 65 33.56 -0.57 10.90
CA THR A 65 34.54 -0.13 9.90
C THR A 65 35.28 -1.31 9.27
N ARG A 66 35.69 -2.29 10.08
CA ARG A 66 36.30 -3.53 9.57
C ARG A 66 35.37 -4.32 8.63
N GLN A 67 34.05 -4.29 8.84
CA GLN A 67 33.12 -4.94 7.91
C GLN A 67 32.95 -4.15 6.61
N VAL A 68 33.02 -2.82 6.68
CA VAL A 68 32.99 -1.94 5.50
C VAL A 68 34.21 -2.22 4.63
N GLU A 69 35.41 -2.15 5.21
CA GLU A 69 36.69 -2.37 4.51
C GLU A 69 36.81 -3.77 3.90
N ARG A 70 36.22 -4.79 4.55
CA ARG A 70 36.21 -6.17 4.02
C ARG A 70 35.36 -6.34 2.77
N VAL A 71 34.31 -5.54 2.61
CA VAL A 71 33.43 -5.61 1.45
C VAL A 71 34.05 -4.83 0.29
N ASP A 72 34.58 -3.65 0.59
CA ASP A 72 35.26 -2.78 -0.37
C ASP A 72 36.18 -1.81 0.39
N ALA A 73 37.48 -1.83 0.05
CA ALA A 73 38.49 -0.95 0.63
C ALA A 73 38.29 0.53 0.25
N GLY A 74 37.61 0.82 -0.85
CA GLY A 74 37.27 2.18 -1.31
C GLY A 74 36.00 2.74 -0.66
N LEU A 75 35.14 1.89 -0.09
CA LEU A 75 33.85 2.31 0.47
C LEU A 75 33.94 3.33 1.63
N PRO A 76 34.91 3.25 2.57
CA PRO A 76 35.09 4.30 3.58
C PRO A 76 35.33 5.69 2.95
N ARG A 77 36.15 5.75 1.89
CA ARG A 77 36.44 6.99 1.16
C ARG A 77 35.21 7.49 0.40
N ALA A 78 34.47 6.59 -0.24
CA ALA A 78 33.23 6.95 -0.94
C ALA A 78 32.17 7.50 0.03
N LEU A 79 32.01 6.88 1.21
CA LEU A 79 31.13 7.35 2.27
C LEU A 79 31.57 8.72 2.81
N ALA A 80 32.88 8.94 3.00
CA ALA A 80 33.41 10.22 3.41
C ALA A 80 33.22 11.31 2.35
N ALA A 81 33.27 10.96 1.06
CA ALA A 81 33.05 11.90 -0.04
C ALA A 81 31.64 12.51 -0.03
N LEU A 82 30.65 11.82 0.55
CA LEU A 82 29.30 12.38 0.74
C LEU A 82 29.28 13.64 1.61
N LEU A 83 30.30 13.84 2.45
CA LEU A 83 30.41 15.00 3.35
C LEU A 83 30.97 16.25 2.65
N VAL A 84 31.59 16.07 1.48
CA VAL A 84 32.20 17.16 0.71
C VAL A 84 31.13 17.87 -0.12
N VAL A 85 31.26 19.19 -0.25
CA VAL A 85 30.46 19.99 -1.17
C VAL A 85 31.16 19.97 -2.53
N PRO A 86 30.56 19.41 -3.60
CA PRO A 86 31.14 19.45 -4.93
C PRO A 86 31.33 20.88 -5.44
N GLU A 87 32.27 21.06 -6.37
CA GLU A 87 32.47 22.37 -7.01
C GLU A 87 31.18 22.83 -7.73
N GLY A 88 30.80 24.09 -7.52
CA GLY A 88 29.55 24.66 -8.03
C GLY A 88 28.28 24.26 -7.28
N ALA A 89 28.35 23.35 -6.31
CA ALA A 89 27.21 22.97 -5.47
C ALA A 89 27.13 23.84 -4.20
N ARG A 90 25.92 23.98 -3.66
CA ARG A 90 25.67 24.71 -2.38
C ARG A 90 25.59 23.82 -1.16
N ILE A 91 25.36 22.52 -1.36
CA ILE A 91 25.15 21.53 -0.30
C ILE A 91 25.97 20.29 -0.63
N SER A 92 26.35 19.53 0.39
CA SER A 92 27.04 18.26 0.19
C SER A 92 26.10 17.19 -0.36
N GLU A 93 26.67 16.13 -0.91
CA GLU A 93 25.90 14.98 -1.41
C GLU A 93 25.05 14.35 -0.29
N LEU A 94 25.57 14.26 0.93
CA LEU A 94 24.79 13.80 2.09
C LEU A 94 23.54 14.66 2.32
N GLU A 95 23.67 15.99 2.26
CA GLU A 95 22.53 16.89 2.45
C GLU A 95 21.56 16.84 1.26
N ARG A 96 22.04 16.57 0.04
CA ARG A 96 21.18 16.28 -1.12
C ARG A 96 20.36 15.01 -0.91
N LEU A 97 21.00 13.93 -0.46
CA LEU A 97 20.37 12.63 -0.21
C LEU A 97 19.37 12.67 0.96
N ARG A 98 19.51 13.62 1.90
CA ARG A 98 18.55 13.86 2.98
C ARG A 98 17.24 14.51 2.54
N GLN A 99 17.17 15.08 1.33
CA GLN A 99 15.98 15.82 0.91
C GLN A 99 14.87 14.89 0.45
N ALA A 100 13.83 14.77 1.28
CA ALA A 100 12.59 14.11 0.93
C ALA A 100 11.86 14.84 -0.23
N PRO A 101 11.03 14.13 -1.01
CA PRO A 101 10.24 14.73 -2.07
C PRO A 101 9.29 15.82 -1.54
N LYS A 102 9.25 16.97 -2.21
CA LYS A 102 8.48 18.14 -1.73
C LYS A 102 7.18 18.38 -2.49
N ARG A 103 7.00 17.75 -3.65
CA ARG A 103 5.89 18.01 -4.57
C ARG A 103 5.30 16.72 -5.11
N GLN A 104 3.99 16.72 -5.32
CA GLN A 104 3.27 15.62 -5.97
C GLN A 104 3.33 15.78 -7.50
N SER A 105 4.49 15.49 -8.09
CA SER A 105 4.70 15.58 -9.55
C SER A 105 5.57 14.46 -10.10
N GLY A 106 5.43 14.17 -11.40
CA GLY A 106 6.27 13.19 -12.09
C GLY A 106 7.76 13.57 -12.08
N THR A 107 8.10 14.86 -12.17
CA THR A 107 9.48 15.33 -12.05
C THR A 107 10.06 15.07 -10.67
N GLU A 108 9.26 15.24 -9.62
CA GLU A 108 9.71 14.93 -8.26
C GLU A 108 9.86 13.42 -8.07
N MET A 109 9.00 12.60 -8.69
CA MET A 109 9.17 11.15 -8.73
C MET A 109 10.49 10.73 -9.38
N VAL A 110 10.86 11.36 -10.51
CA VAL A 110 12.17 11.12 -11.15
C VAL A 110 13.31 11.39 -10.18
N LYS A 111 13.26 12.50 -9.41
CA LYS A 111 14.28 12.81 -8.40
C LYS A 111 14.29 11.80 -7.25
N ALA A 112 13.12 11.38 -6.78
CA ALA A 112 12.99 10.38 -5.72
C ALA A 112 13.62 9.05 -6.12
N LEU A 113 13.35 8.56 -7.33
CA LEU A 113 13.94 7.33 -7.85
C LEU A 113 15.46 7.46 -8.07
N LYS A 114 15.93 8.59 -8.61
CA LYS A 114 17.37 8.85 -8.71
C LYS A 114 18.06 8.83 -7.36
N ARG A 115 17.44 9.43 -6.34
CA ARG A 115 17.96 9.41 -4.96
C ARG A 115 18.05 7.98 -4.42
N VAL A 116 17.05 7.13 -4.70
CA VAL A 116 17.09 5.71 -4.36
C VAL A 116 18.26 5.01 -5.05
N ASP A 117 18.43 5.21 -6.36
CA ASP A 117 19.50 4.57 -7.13
C ASP A 117 20.90 5.06 -6.70
N ASP A 118 21.07 6.36 -6.44
CA ASP A 118 22.30 6.97 -5.96
C ASP A 118 22.75 6.35 -4.61
N ILE A 119 21.81 6.08 -3.71
CA ILE A 119 22.10 5.43 -2.42
C ILE A 119 22.34 3.93 -2.61
N ALA A 120 21.52 3.26 -3.44
CA ALA A 120 21.65 1.84 -3.71
C ALA A 120 22.98 1.48 -4.41
N ALA A 121 23.59 2.42 -5.13
CA ALA A 121 24.90 2.26 -5.77
C ALA A 121 26.04 1.95 -4.78
N PHE A 122 25.88 2.30 -3.50
CA PHE A 122 26.85 1.91 -2.45
C PHE A 122 26.72 0.44 -2.04
N GLU A 123 25.65 -0.25 -2.45
CA GLU A 123 25.40 -1.68 -2.23
C GLU A 123 25.57 -2.09 -0.75
N LEU A 124 25.14 -1.20 0.15
CA LEU A 124 25.41 -1.26 1.59
C LEU A 124 24.88 -2.55 2.23
N GLY A 125 23.87 -3.19 1.63
CA GLY A 125 23.35 -4.50 2.06
C GLY A 125 24.42 -5.59 2.18
N ARG A 126 25.54 -5.49 1.45
CA ARG A 126 26.67 -6.43 1.53
C ARG A 126 27.43 -6.35 2.87
N VAL A 127 27.40 -5.20 3.54
CA VAL A 127 28.13 -4.98 4.80
C VAL A 127 27.43 -5.68 5.97
N ARG A 128 27.89 -6.87 6.35
CA ARG A 128 27.26 -7.68 7.41
C ARG A 128 27.66 -7.20 8.81
N VAL A 129 26.86 -6.29 9.38
CA VAL A 129 27.02 -5.79 10.77
C VAL A 129 26.29 -6.62 11.83
N GLY A 130 25.94 -7.88 11.55
CA GLY A 130 25.16 -8.74 12.47
C GLY A 130 25.82 -9.01 13.83
N LYS A 131 27.13 -8.77 13.95
CA LYS A 131 27.86 -8.84 15.23
C LYS A 131 27.57 -7.66 16.16
N VAL A 132 26.97 -6.59 15.65
CA VAL A 132 26.65 -5.37 16.38
C VAL A 132 25.15 -5.34 16.72
N PRO A 133 24.77 -5.00 17.97
CA PRO A 133 23.36 -4.88 18.34
C PRO A 133 22.62 -3.80 17.52
N VAL A 134 21.44 -4.15 17.00
CA VAL A 134 20.64 -3.28 16.11
C VAL A 134 20.34 -1.91 16.74
N ARG A 135 20.07 -1.86 18.06
CA ARG A 135 19.82 -0.59 18.77
C ARG A 135 21.01 0.35 18.69
N ARG A 136 22.24 -0.16 18.76
CA ARG A 136 23.48 0.63 18.68
C ARG A 136 23.66 1.21 17.28
N MET A 137 23.41 0.41 16.24
CA MET A 137 23.41 0.90 14.86
C MET A 137 22.35 1.99 14.63
N LYS A 138 21.13 1.82 15.17
CA LYS A 138 20.08 2.84 15.09
C LYS A 138 20.46 4.15 15.79
N THR A 139 21.05 4.09 16.98
CA THR A 139 21.54 5.29 17.67
C THR A 139 22.63 6.00 16.89
N LEU A 140 23.54 5.24 16.28
CA LEU A 140 24.61 5.80 15.44
C LEU A 140 24.05 6.49 14.19
N ALA A 141 23.10 5.86 13.52
CA ALA A 141 22.37 6.44 12.38
C ALA A 141 21.62 7.72 12.79
N LYS A 142 20.91 7.70 13.93
CA LYS A 142 20.18 8.86 14.46
C LYS A 142 21.11 10.03 14.78
N TYR A 143 22.24 9.76 15.44
CA TYR A 143 23.26 10.78 15.69
C TYR A 143 23.73 11.42 14.38
N GLY A 144 24.06 10.59 13.40
CA GLY A 144 24.56 11.10 12.15
C GLY A 144 23.49 11.87 11.36
N ALA A 145 22.24 11.39 11.32
CA ALA A 145 21.11 12.06 10.66
C ALA A 145 20.83 13.46 11.24
N GLY A 146 20.96 13.63 12.57
CA GLY A 146 20.81 14.93 13.23
C GLY A 146 22.04 15.86 13.11
N THR A 147 23.18 15.35 12.65
CA THR A 147 24.44 16.09 12.61
C THR A 147 24.74 16.60 11.19
N LYS A 148 25.21 17.84 11.07
CA LYS A 148 25.56 18.47 9.79
C LYS A 148 26.86 17.91 9.23
N ALA A 149 26.98 17.88 7.90
CA ALA A 149 28.12 17.31 7.19
C ALA A 149 29.51 17.82 7.69
N PRO A 150 29.73 19.13 7.95
CA PRO A 150 31.03 19.61 8.44
C PRO A 150 31.42 19.04 9.82
N LEU A 151 30.45 18.80 10.70
CA LEU A 151 30.70 18.20 12.02
C LEU A 151 30.99 16.70 11.91
N LEU A 152 30.30 16.01 11.01
CA LEU A 152 30.58 14.60 10.70
C LEU A 152 31.98 14.43 10.10
N ALA A 153 32.42 15.37 9.25
CA ALA A 153 33.74 15.34 8.64
C ALA A 153 34.89 15.41 9.66
N ARG A 154 34.64 16.03 10.82
CA ARG A 154 35.60 16.16 11.94
C ARG A 154 35.69 14.92 12.83
N LEU A 155 34.79 13.95 12.70
CA LEU A 155 34.87 12.72 13.47
C LEU A 155 36.17 11.98 13.15
N ALA A 156 36.85 11.47 14.16
CA ALA A 156 38.02 10.60 13.95
C ALA A 156 37.58 9.24 13.39
N GLU A 157 38.46 8.60 12.61
CA GLU A 157 38.31 7.18 12.32
C GLU A 157 38.57 6.35 13.58
N PRO A 158 37.89 5.21 13.79
CA PRO A 158 36.92 4.56 12.89
C PRO A 158 35.47 5.06 13.02
N ARG A 159 35.20 6.03 13.91
CA ARG A 159 33.84 6.49 14.22
C ARG A 159 33.16 7.15 13.01
N LYS A 160 33.89 7.91 12.20
CA LYS A 160 33.34 8.56 11.00
C LYS A 160 32.78 7.53 10.03
N THR A 161 33.56 6.53 9.62
CA THR A 161 33.11 5.48 8.71
C THR A 161 31.90 4.73 9.25
N ALA A 162 31.92 4.34 10.53
CA ALA A 162 30.80 3.67 11.17
C ALA A 162 29.52 4.53 11.18
N THR A 163 29.66 5.83 11.47
CA THR A 163 28.54 6.79 11.46
C THR A 163 27.97 6.95 10.06
N MET A 164 28.84 7.12 9.06
CA MET A 164 28.42 7.28 7.67
C MET A 164 27.72 6.03 7.11
N LEU A 165 28.19 4.83 7.47
CA LEU A 165 27.45 3.61 7.13
C LEU A 165 26.05 3.60 7.74
N GLY A 166 25.94 3.94 9.04
CA GLY A 166 24.67 3.97 9.76
C GLY A 166 23.67 4.94 9.12
N VAL A 167 24.10 6.17 8.84
CA VAL A 167 23.26 7.20 8.21
C VAL A 167 22.83 6.80 6.81
N THR A 168 23.78 6.37 5.97
CA THR A 168 23.50 6.08 4.56
C THR A 168 22.55 4.89 4.43
N ARG A 169 22.66 3.87 5.30
CA ARG A 169 21.66 2.78 5.39
C ARG A 169 20.28 3.23 5.86
N SER A 170 20.19 4.20 6.78
CA SER A 170 18.90 4.78 7.18
C SER A 170 18.27 5.52 6.00
N LEU A 171 19.07 6.33 5.30
CA LEU A 171 18.64 7.08 4.12
C LEU A 171 18.21 6.17 2.97
N GLU A 172 18.82 4.99 2.81
CA GLU A 172 18.39 4.00 1.81
C GLU A 172 16.94 3.56 2.04
N ALA A 173 16.61 3.18 3.28
CA ALA A 173 15.24 2.78 3.64
C ALA A 173 14.26 3.95 3.50
N GLU A 174 14.62 5.12 4.04
CA GLU A 174 13.80 6.34 3.94
C GLU A 174 13.56 6.76 2.49
N ALA A 175 14.57 6.68 1.62
CA ALA A 175 14.44 7.06 0.22
C ALA A 175 13.51 6.12 -0.56
N ILE A 176 13.55 4.82 -0.26
CA ILE A 176 12.64 3.82 -0.85
C ILE A 176 11.21 4.09 -0.39
N ASP A 177 10.99 4.28 0.91
CA ASP A 177 9.67 4.55 1.48
C ASP A 177 9.07 5.84 0.89
N ASP A 178 9.84 6.93 0.87
CA ASP A 178 9.44 8.21 0.26
C ASP A 178 9.05 8.05 -1.23
N ALA A 179 9.81 7.25 -2.00
CA ALA A 179 9.53 7.01 -3.41
C ALA A 179 8.24 6.20 -3.59
N LEU A 180 8.02 5.17 -2.76
CA LEU A 180 6.80 4.36 -2.81
C LEU A 180 5.57 5.16 -2.38
N ASP A 181 5.69 6.00 -1.34
CA ASP A 181 4.62 6.86 -0.87
C ASP A 181 4.24 7.91 -1.93
N LEU A 182 5.24 8.56 -2.53
CA LEU A 182 5.02 9.49 -3.63
C LEU A 182 4.38 8.77 -4.84
N PHE A 183 4.79 7.54 -5.14
CA PHE A 183 4.21 6.74 -6.23
C PHE A 183 2.74 6.48 -5.97
N ALA A 184 2.41 5.95 -4.79
CA ALA A 184 1.04 5.65 -4.40
C ALA A 184 0.15 6.90 -4.46
N LEU A 185 0.67 8.02 -3.97
CA LEU A 185 -0.02 9.30 -3.97
C LEU A 185 -0.26 9.84 -5.38
N LEU A 186 0.74 9.75 -6.27
CA LEU A 186 0.60 10.13 -7.69
C LEU A 186 -0.40 9.24 -8.42
N MET A 187 -0.35 7.92 -8.19
CA MET A 187 -1.30 6.99 -8.79
C MET A 187 -2.73 7.32 -8.36
N ALA A 188 -2.94 7.57 -7.07
CA ALA A 188 -4.27 7.90 -6.56
C ALA A 188 -4.78 9.25 -7.08
N THR A 189 -3.97 10.30 -7.01
CA THR A 189 -4.41 11.70 -7.20
C THR A 189 -4.34 12.19 -8.64
N ARG A 190 -3.36 11.73 -9.41
CA ARG A 190 -3.12 12.20 -10.79
C ARG A 190 -3.56 11.21 -11.86
N LEU A 191 -3.67 9.92 -11.54
CA LEU A 191 -4.05 8.88 -12.50
C LEU A 191 -5.48 8.37 -12.24
N ILE A 192 -5.70 7.69 -11.12
CA ILE A 192 -6.93 6.93 -10.85
C ILE A 192 -8.12 7.84 -10.57
N SER A 193 -8.00 8.81 -9.65
CA SER A 193 -9.13 9.68 -9.30
C SER A 193 -9.58 10.56 -10.47
N PRO A 194 -8.67 11.19 -11.24
CA PRO A 194 -9.07 11.94 -12.43
C PRO A 194 -9.71 11.06 -13.50
N ALA A 195 -9.18 9.85 -13.74
CA ALA A 195 -9.78 8.91 -14.70
C ALA A 195 -11.18 8.47 -14.28
N ARG A 196 -11.38 8.18 -12.99
CA ARG A 196 -12.72 7.88 -12.43
C ARG A 196 -13.68 9.05 -12.57
N ARG A 197 -13.25 10.28 -12.28
CA ARG A 197 -14.08 11.47 -12.45
C ARG A 197 -14.46 11.70 -13.90
N LYS A 198 -13.50 11.54 -14.83
CA LYS A 198 -13.76 11.65 -16.28
C LYS A 198 -14.79 10.61 -16.72
N SER A 199 -14.55 9.34 -16.41
CA SER A 199 -15.44 8.24 -16.77
C SER A 199 -16.84 8.38 -16.15
N ALA A 200 -16.93 8.83 -14.89
CA ALA A 200 -18.22 9.10 -14.26
C ALA A 200 -18.94 10.29 -14.89
N GLY A 201 -18.22 11.36 -15.23
CA GLY A 201 -18.78 12.53 -15.93
C GLY A 201 -19.30 12.18 -17.32
N GLU A 202 -18.56 11.37 -18.08
CA GLU A 202 -19.01 10.83 -19.37
C GLU A 202 -20.27 10.00 -19.21
N ARG A 203 -20.34 9.08 -18.23
CA ARG A 203 -21.57 8.32 -17.96
C ARG A 203 -22.76 9.21 -17.61
N LEU A 204 -22.56 10.21 -16.76
CA LEU A 204 -23.61 11.16 -16.39
C LEU A 204 -24.10 11.93 -17.62
N ALA A 205 -23.22 12.32 -18.54
CA ALA A 205 -23.57 13.00 -19.78
C ALA A 205 -24.39 12.10 -20.74
N MET A 206 -24.25 10.77 -20.65
CA MET A 206 -25.03 9.82 -21.46
C MET A 206 -26.42 9.51 -20.89
N LEU A 207 -26.69 9.85 -19.62
CA LEU A 207 -27.98 9.54 -18.97
C LEU A 207 -29.21 10.09 -19.71
N PRO A 208 -29.22 11.34 -20.22
CA PRO A 208 -30.40 11.85 -20.93
C PRO A 208 -30.70 11.08 -22.23
N ARG A 209 -29.66 10.62 -22.94
CA ARG A 209 -29.81 9.79 -24.14
C ARG A 209 -30.40 8.43 -23.79
N LEU A 210 -29.88 7.79 -22.74
CA LEU A 210 -30.39 6.52 -22.23
C LEU A 210 -31.85 6.66 -21.75
N GLU A 211 -32.18 7.73 -21.03
CA GLU A 211 -33.54 8.01 -20.56
C GLU A 211 -34.52 8.18 -21.73
N LYS A 212 -34.12 8.93 -22.76
CA LYS A 212 -34.94 9.12 -23.97
C LYS A 212 -35.17 7.79 -24.70
N ALA A 213 -34.13 7.00 -24.90
CA ALA A 213 -34.23 5.68 -25.54
C ALA A 213 -35.12 4.74 -24.70
N SER A 214 -34.91 4.68 -23.39
CA SER A 214 -35.69 3.84 -22.46
C SER A 214 -37.17 4.21 -22.44
N LYS A 215 -37.51 5.51 -22.40
CA LYS A 215 -38.90 5.98 -22.46
C LYS A 215 -39.57 5.63 -23.79
N LEU A 216 -38.84 5.73 -24.89
CA LEU A 216 -39.33 5.37 -26.21
C LEU A 216 -39.61 3.86 -26.28
N LEU A 217 -38.65 3.03 -25.84
CA LEU A 217 -38.81 1.57 -25.79
C LEU A 217 -39.92 1.14 -24.83
N SER A 218 -40.06 1.78 -23.68
CA SER A 218 -41.12 1.46 -22.71
C SER A 218 -42.51 1.75 -23.25
N ARG A 219 -42.71 2.87 -23.96
CA ARG A 219 -44.00 3.17 -24.61
C ARG A 219 -44.32 2.17 -25.72
N ALA A 220 -43.36 1.90 -26.60
CA ALA A 220 -43.55 0.94 -27.69
C ALA A 220 -43.80 -0.48 -27.15
N GLY A 221 -43.03 -0.91 -26.15
CA GLY A 221 -43.15 -2.21 -25.51
C GLY A 221 -44.46 -2.42 -24.76
N ARG A 222 -45.00 -1.37 -24.11
CA ARG A 222 -46.32 -1.47 -23.45
C ARG A 222 -47.42 -1.80 -24.45
N VAL A 223 -47.49 -1.04 -25.55
CA VAL A 223 -48.48 -1.29 -26.61
C VAL A 223 -48.28 -2.68 -27.20
N LEU A 224 -47.03 -3.07 -27.45
CA LEU A 224 -46.73 -4.40 -27.96
C LEU A 224 -47.28 -5.51 -27.06
N VAL A 225 -47.03 -5.44 -25.74
CA VAL A 225 -47.51 -6.43 -24.78
C VAL A 225 -49.05 -6.43 -24.70
N GLU A 226 -49.68 -5.25 -24.58
CA GLU A 226 -51.14 -5.13 -24.53
C GLU A 226 -51.83 -5.73 -25.77
N GLN A 227 -51.27 -5.51 -26.96
CA GLN A 227 -51.81 -6.09 -28.19
C GLN A 227 -51.59 -7.61 -28.26
N LEU A 228 -50.45 -8.12 -27.78
CA LEU A 228 -50.19 -9.56 -27.72
C LEU A 228 -51.14 -10.26 -26.73
N ASP A 229 -51.42 -9.65 -25.58
CA ASP A 229 -52.36 -10.18 -24.58
C ASP A 229 -53.79 -10.24 -25.16
N LEU A 230 -54.24 -9.19 -25.86
CA LEU A 230 -55.55 -9.18 -26.53
C LEU A 230 -55.68 -10.28 -27.59
N VAL A 231 -54.64 -10.50 -28.40
CA VAL A 231 -54.62 -11.57 -29.40
C VAL A 231 -54.73 -12.94 -28.72
N ALA A 232 -54.04 -13.13 -27.60
CA ALA A 232 -54.09 -14.37 -26.83
C ALA A 232 -55.46 -14.60 -26.15
N GLU A 233 -56.10 -13.56 -25.61
CA GLU A 233 -57.43 -13.65 -24.98
C GLU A 233 -58.53 -13.98 -25.99
N VAL A 234 -58.48 -13.38 -27.18
CA VAL A 234 -59.50 -13.55 -28.23
C VAL A 234 -59.25 -14.81 -29.07
N GLY A 235 -58.05 -15.39 -28.99
CA GLY A 235 -57.65 -16.54 -29.81
C GLY A 235 -57.53 -16.18 -31.30
N ALA A 236 -57.10 -14.96 -31.60
CA ALA A 236 -56.94 -14.46 -32.95
C ALA A 236 -55.55 -14.79 -33.53
N ASP A 237 -55.43 -14.75 -34.86
CA ASP A 237 -54.14 -14.84 -35.53
C ASP A 237 -53.33 -13.53 -35.38
N LEU A 238 -52.02 -13.67 -35.20
CA LEU A 238 -51.12 -12.53 -35.02
C LEU A 238 -50.78 -11.87 -36.36
N ASP A 239 -51.28 -10.66 -36.59
CA ASP A 239 -50.85 -9.80 -37.72
C ASP A 239 -49.75 -8.83 -37.28
N VAL A 240 -48.52 -9.10 -37.75
CA VAL A 240 -47.33 -8.30 -37.46
C VAL A 240 -47.41 -6.88 -38.03
N ALA A 241 -48.07 -6.69 -39.19
CA ALA A 241 -48.23 -5.37 -39.78
C ALA A 241 -49.20 -4.53 -38.96
N ALA A 242 -50.35 -5.11 -38.57
CA ALA A 242 -51.32 -4.46 -37.69
C ALA A 242 -50.72 -4.11 -36.32
N LEU A 243 -49.87 -4.98 -35.76
CA LEU A 243 -49.15 -4.76 -34.51
C LEU A 243 -48.25 -3.51 -34.58
N TRP A 244 -47.47 -3.35 -35.65
CA TRP A 244 -46.65 -2.16 -35.85
C TRP A 244 -47.49 -0.91 -36.12
N THR A 245 -48.64 -1.04 -36.79
CA THR A 245 -49.61 0.05 -36.93
C THR A 245 -50.16 0.49 -35.58
N ALA A 246 -50.49 -0.45 -34.69
CA ALA A 246 -50.94 -0.16 -33.34
C ALA A 246 -49.86 0.53 -32.50
N VAL A 247 -48.60 0.07 -32.56
CA VAL A 247 -47.46 0.74 -31.91
C VAL A 247 -47.26 2.15 -32.44
N ALA A 248 -47.34 2.35 -33.76
CA ALA A 248 -47.20 3.67 -34.37
C ALA A 248 -48.32 4.63 -33.93
N TYR A 249 -49.57 4.15 -33.85
CA TYR A 249 -50.73 4.95 -33.49
C TYR A 249 -50.80 5.25 -31.98
N GLN A 250 -50.65 4.23 -31.13
CA GLN A 250 -50.86 4.35 -29.69
C GLN A 250 -49.61 4.84 -28.94
N ALA A 251 -48.40 4.42 -29.35
CA ALA A 251 -47.16 4.89 -28.72
C ALA A 251 -46.58 6.15 -29.38
N GLY A 252 -46.98 6.46 -30.62
CA GLY A 252 -46.44 7.57 -31.40
C GLY A 252 -44.99 7.37 -31.80
N VAL A 253 -44.59 6.12 -32.09
CA VAL A 253 -43.21 5.72 -32.37
C VAL A 253 -43.15 4.82 -33.60
N SER A 254 -42.26 5.12 -34.55
CA SER A 254 -42.04 4.26 -35.73
C SER A 254 -41.12 3.07 -35.44
N LYS A 255 -41.17 2.04 -36.29
CA LYS A 255 -40.27 0.88 -36.22
C LYS A 255 -38.79 1.29 -36.27
N GLU A 256 -38.42 2.25 -37.11
CA GLU A 256 -37.06 2.78 -37.23
C GLU A 256 -36.61 3.48 -35.96
N GLN A 257 -37.51 4.21 -35.29
CA GLN A 257 -37.22 4.86 -34.02
C GLN A 257 -37.03 3.85 -32.88
N VAL A 258 -37.80 2.76 -32.89
CA VAL A 258 -37.59 1.63 -31.95
C VAL A 258 -36.24 0.97 -32.19
N LEU A 259 -35.89 0.65 -33.43
CA LEU A 259 -34.60 0.05 -33.78
C LEU A 259 -33.42 0.97 -33.44
N ALA A 260 -33.54 2.27 -33.70
CA ALA A 260 -32.53 3.25 -33.32
C ALA A 260 -32.39 3.38 -31.79
N ALA A 261 -33.50 3.30 -31.04
CA ALA A 261 -33.46 3.31 -29.59
C ALA A 261 -32.86 2.02 -29.01
N LEU A 262 -33.13 0.86 -29.61
CA LEU A 262 -32.49 -0.42 -29.25
C LEU A 262 -30.97 -0.33 -29.45
N GLY A 263 -30.52 0.12 -30.62
CA GLY A 263 -29.09 0.33 -30.88
C GLY A 263 -28.43 1.33 -29.92
N GLN A 264 -29.15 2.38 -29.51
CA GLN A 264 -28.67 3.30 -28.47
C GLN A 264 -28.57 2.65 -27.09
N VAL A 265 -29.50 1.77 -26.72
CA VAL A 265 -29.41 1.06 -25.44
C VAL A 265 -28.26 0.05 -25.46
N GLU A 266 -28.09 -0.70 -26.54
CA GLU A 266 -26.96 -1.63 -26.73
C GLU A 266 -25.61 -0.92 -26.71
N GLU A 267 -25.49 0.26 -27.34
CA GLU A 267 -24.26 1.08 -27.31
C GLU A 267 -23.94 1.55 -25.88
N LEU A 268 -24.95 1.97 -25.12
CA LEU A 268 -24.77 2.57 -23.79
C LEU A 268 -24.70 1.53 -22.67
N VAL A 269 -25.28 0.36 -22.89
CA VAL A 269 -25.36 -0.77 -21.98
C VAL A 269 -25.05 -2.05 -22.76
N PRO A 270 -23.79 -2.24 -23.21
CA PRO A 270 -23.40 -3.46 -23.91
C PRO A 270 -23.56 -4.69 -23.02
N GLU A 271 -23.98 -5.81 -23.60
CA GLU A 271 -24.15 -7.07 -22.87
C GLU A 271 -22.82 -7.52 -22.21
N GLU A 272 -22.93 -8.02 -20.97
CA GLU A 272 -21.79 -8.25 -20.10
C GLU A 272 -21.06 -9.57 -20.41
N ASP A 273 -20.26 -9.59 -21.48
CA ASP A 273 -19.27 -10.65 -21.72
C ASP A 273 -17.85 -10.17 -21.32
N GLY A 274 -17.57 -10.14 -20.01
CA GLY A 274 -16.23 -9.83 -19.44
C GLY A 274 -16.19 -8.65 -18.47
N ASP A 275 -14.99 -8.12 -18.19
CA ASP A 275 -14.78 -6.96 -17.28
C ASP A 275 -15.79 -5.84 -17.62
N GLY A 276 -16.78 -5.62 -16.76
CA GLY A 276 -17.97 -4.85 -17.10
C GLY A 276 -17.67 -3.49 -17.74
N SER A 277 -18.60 -2.98 -18.57
CA SER A 277 -18.49 -1.71 -19.31
C SER A 277 -17.89 -0.56 -18.48
N ALA A 278 -18.20 -0.55 -17.18
CA ALA A 278 -17.69 0.44 -16.26
C ALA A 278 -16.15 0.41 -16.06
N GLU A 279 -15.57 -0.78 -16.06
CA GLU A 279 -14.15 -1.02 -15.89
C GLU A 279 -13.37 -0.82 -17.20
N ALA A 280 -13.94 -1.22 -18.33
CA ALA A 280 -13.39 -0.95 -19.67
C ALA A 280 -13.24 0.57 -19.93
N ALA A 281 -14.31 1.34 -19.67
CA ALA A 281 -14.27 2.79 -19.80
C ALA A 281 -13.27 3.45 -18.82
N LEU A 282 -13.12 2.91 -17.61
CA LEU A 282 -12.09 3.37 -16.68
C LEU A 282 -10.68 3.12 -17.23
N ARG A 283 -10.42 1.95 -17.82
CA ARG A 283 -9.11 1.63 -18.44
C ARG A 283 -8.80 2.54 -19.62
N ALA A 284 -9.78 2.84 -20.46
CA ALA A 284 -9.63 3.83 -21.52
C ALA A 284 -9.27 5.21 -20.95
N ALA A 285 -10.00 5.69 -19.93
CA ALA A 285 -9.70 6.96 -19.27
C ALA A 285 -8.33 6.99 -18.56
N LEU A 286 -7.82 5.83 -18.11
CA LEU A 286 -6.48 5.70 -17.55
C LEU A 286 -5.39 5.81 -18.64
N ALA A 287 -5.63 5.29 -19.84
CA ALA A 287 -4.69 5.38 -20.96
C ALA A 287 -4.40 6.83 -21.34
N ASP A 288 -5.40 7.71 -21.30
CA ASP A 288 -5.23 9.16 -21.53
C ASP A 288 -4.29 9.83 -20.51
N LYS A 289 -4.08 9.20 -19.35
CA LYS A 289 -3.20 9.70 -18.30
C LYS A 289 -1.79 9.14 -18.37
N TYR A 290 -1.46 8.34 -19.38
CA TYR A 290 -0.13 7.73 -19.57
C TYR A 290 1.03 8.74 -19.48
N ASN A 291 0.86 9.95 -20.03
CA ASN A 291 1.88 11.01 -19.98
C ASN A 291 2.24 11.44 -18.54
N THR A 292 1.37 11.17 -17.56
CA THR A 292 1.64 11.44 -16.13
C THR A 292 2.70 10.50 -15.57
N VAL A 293 2.70 9.24 -16.02
CA VAL A 293 3.60 8.18 -15.51
C VAL A 293 4.83 8.00 -16.37
N ARG A 294 4.70 8.23 -17.69
CA ARG A 294 5.75 8.07 -18.70
C ARG A 294 7.14 8.59 -18.28
N PRO A 295 7.30 9.78 -17.65
CA PRO A 295 8.62 10.32 -17.33
C PRO A 295 9.46 9.46 -16.38
N PHE A 296 8.82 8.63 -15.55
CA PHE A 296 9.52 7.83 -14.55
C PHE A 296 9.35 6.32 -14.73
N LEU A 297 8.60 5.84 -15.72
CA LEU A 297 8.43 4.39 -15.97
C LEU A 297 9.77 3.70 -16.25
N LYS A 298 10.65 4.34 -17.02
CA LYS A 298 11.98 3.81 -17.32
C LYS A 298 12.80 3.62 -16.03
N LEU A 299 12.90 4.68 -15.22
CA LEU A 299 13.64 4.65 -13.96
C LEU A 299 13.05 3.64 -12.98
N LEU A 300 11.71 3.57 -12.89
CA LEU A 300 11.03 2.63 -12.01
C LEU A 300 11.33 1.17 -12.41
N GLY A 301 11.32 0.85 -13.70
CA GLY A 301 11.61 -0.50 -14.19
C GLY A 301 13.09 -0.88 -14.14
N GLU A 302 13.99 0.09 -14.28
CA GLU A 302 15.45 -0.14 -14.29
C GLU A 302 16.08 -0.07 -12.89
N SER A 303 15.38 0.46 -11.88
CA SER A 303 15.90 0.59 -10.52
C SER A 303 16.21 -0.77 -9.90
N LYS A 304 17.47 -0.94 -9.48
CA LYS A 304 17.96 -2.16 -8.83
C LYS A 304 17.58 -2.22 -7.34
N ALA A 305 17.16 -1.10 -6.76
CA ALA A 305 16.76 -1.01 -5.36
C ALA A 305 15.42 -1.71 -5.09
N LEU A 306 14.58 -1.90 -6.12
CA LEU A 306 13.30 -2.56 -5.97
C LEU A 306 13.48 -4.07 -5.76
N GLY A 307 13.20 -4.51 -4.53
CA GLY A 307 13.03 -5.90 -4.14
C GLY A 307 11.54 -6.23 -3.94
N ALA A 308 11.20 -7.52 -4.04
CA ALA A 308 9.86 -7.99 -3.75
C ALA A 308 9.90 -9.25 -2.88
N ALA A 309 9.03 -9.30 -1.87
CA ALA A 309 8.73 -10.53 -1.15
C ALA A 309 8.10 -11.57 -2.09
N ALA A 310 7.99 -12.83 -1.64
CA ALA A 310 7.55 -13.96 -2.46
C ALA A 310 6.27 -13.68 -3.28
N GLY A 311 5.27 -13.05 -2.66
CA GLY A 311 3.99 -12.71 -3.31
C GLY A 311 4.04 -11.52 -4.29
N GLY A 312 5.09 -10.71 -4.27
CA GLY A 312 5.27 -9.56 -5.17
C GLY A 312 6.20 -9.81 -6.35
N ARG A 313 6.83 -10.99 -6.44
CA ARG A 313 7.86 -11.28 -7.47
C ARG A 313 7.33 -11.15 -8.90
N GLN A 314 6.11 -11.64 -9.16
CA GLN A 314 5.47 -11.52 -10.47
C GLN A 314 5.18 -10.06 -10.84
N VAL A 315 4.74 -9.26 -9.86
CA VAL A 315 4.49 -7.82 -10.06
C VAL A 315 5.79 -7.10 -10.36
N LEU A 316 6.85 -7.36 -9.59
CA LEU A 316 8.16 -6.76 -9.85
C LEU A 316 8.73 -7.16 -11.21
N ALA A 317 8.55 -8.42 -11.62
CA ALA A 317 8.93 -8.87 -12.96
C ALA A 317 8.18 -8.07 -14.05
N ALA A 318 6.86 -7.86 -13.89
CA ALA A 318 6.08 -7.04 -14.81
C ALA A 318 6.54 -5.57 -14.81
N VAL A 319 6.85 -5.00 -13.64
CA VAL A 319 7.38 -3.62 -13.50
C VAL A 319 8.70 -3.48 -14.26
N ARG A 320 9.58 -4.49 -14.19
CA ARG A 320 10.87 -4.49 -14.92
C ARG A 320 10.71 -4.55 -16.44
N CYS A 321 9.58 -5.02 -16.96
CA CYS A 321 9.28 -5.01 -18.39
C CYS A 321 8.71 -3.66 -18.90
N LEU A 322 8.32 -2.74 -18.00
CA LEU A 322 7.73 -1.45 -18.38
C LEU A 322 8.62 -0.59 -19.30
N PRO A 323 9.95 -0.52 -19.15
CA PRO A 323 10.81 0.25 -20.04
C PRO A 323 10.74 -0.24 -21.49
N GLU A 324 10.67 -1.56 -21.71
CA GLU A 324 10.52 -2.14 -23.06
C GLU A 324 9.17 -1.81 -23.65
N LEU A 325 8.10 -1.96 -22.85
CA LEU A 325 6.73 -1.61 -23.27
C LEU A 325 6.60 -0.13 -23.62
N ALA A 326 7.24 0.76 -22.85
CA ALA A 326 7.23 2.19 -23.09
C ALA A 326 8.01 2.63 -24.35
N ARG A 327 8.99 1.82 -24.79
CA ARG A 327 9.77 2.04 -26.03
C ARG A 327 9.04 1.53 -27.28
N ARG A 328 8.07 0.62 -27.14
CA ARG A 328 7.28 0.12 -28.28
C ARG A 328 6.39 1.25 -28.81
N GLN A 329 6.65 1.68 -30.05
CA GLN A 329 5.68 2.49 -30.79
C GLN A 329 4.44 1.63 -31.10
N VAL A 330 3.26 2.11 -30.69
CA VAL A 330 1.96 1.40 -30.80
C VAL A 330 1.56 1.08 -32.27
N GLY A 331 2.31 1.57 -33.26
CA GLY A 331 2.13 1.25 -34.68
C GLY A 331 2.56 -0.18 -35.09
N LYS A 332 3.24 -0.95 -34.23
CA LYS A 332 3.55 -2.37 -34.49
C LYS A 332 2.99 -3.24 -33.36
N LYS A 333 1.81 -3.82 -33.58
CA LYS A 333 1.30 -4.94 -32.78
C LYS A 333 2.25 -6.14 -32.98
N PRO A 334 2.84 -6.74 -31.94
CA PRO A 334 3.35 -8.09 -32.04
C PRO A 334 2.13 -9.02 -32.09
N LEU A 335 1.98 -9.76 -33.17
CA LEU A 335 1.08 -10.91 -33.23
C LEU A 335 1.61 -11.95 -32.23
N LEU A 336 0.99 -12.03 -31.05
CA LEU A 336 1.09 -13.25 -30.26
C LEU A 336 0.21 -14.30 -30.97
N PRO A 337 0.71 -15.52 -31.24
CA PRO A 337 -0.08 -16.56 -31.86
C PRO A 337 -1.21 -16.96 -30.91
N ALA A 338 -2.45 -16.84 -31.38
CA ALA A 338 -3.60 -17.45 -30.74
C ALA A 338 -3.36 -18.95 -30.67
N THR A 339 -2.98 -19.45 -29.49
CA THR A 339 -2.90 -20.88 -29.22
C THR A 339 -4.01 -21.18 -28.23
N GLY A 340 -5.07 -21.81 -28.72
CA GLY A 340 -6.26 -22.10 -27.94
C GLY A 340 -7.41 -22.56 -28.82
N THR A 341 -7.23 -23.74 -29.41
CA THR A 341 -8.23 -24.66 -29.97
C THR A 341 -9.70 -24.30 -29.73
N LEU A 342 -10.42 -24.07 -30.83
CA LEU A 342 -11.88 -24.16 -30.92
C LEU A 342 -12.29 -25.58 -30.54
N HIS A 343 -12.88 -25.73 -29.35
CA HIS A 343 -13.68 -26.91 -29.03
C HIS A 343 -15.15 -26.51 -29.03
N ASP A 344 -15.79 -26.99 -30.08
CA ASP A 344 -17.14 -27.52 -30.18
C ASP A 344 -18.22 -26.95 -29.24
N GLU A 345 -19.15 -26.27 -29.91
CA GLU A 345 -20.42 -25.79 -29.40
C GLU A 345 -21.39 -26.97 -29.37
N GLN A 346 -21.75 -27.49 -28.17
CA GLN A 346 -23.07 -28.09 -27.95
C GLN A 346 -23.41 -28.30 -26.46
N ALA A 347 -24.59 -27.77 -26.12
CA ALA A 347 -25.46 -28.06 -24.97
C ALA A 347 -24.97 -27.72 -23.55
N ARG A 348 -25.29 -26.51 -23.06
CA ARG A 348 -25.63 -26.27 -21.64
C ARG A 348 -26.79 -25.26 -21.50
N PRO A 349 -27.74 -25.50 -20.58
CA PRO A 349 -29.01 -24.77 -20.53
C PRO A 349 -28.85 -23.37 -19.93
N HIS A 350 -29.72 -22.45 -20.35
CA HIS A 350 -29.97 -21.15 -19.72
C HIS A 350 -30.13 -21.30 -18.19
N PRO A 351 -29.38 -20.56 -17.36
CA PRO A 351 -29.76 -20.35 -15.96
C PRO A 351 -30.38 -18.97 -15.79
N ALA A 352 -31.69 -18.97 -15.56
CA ALA A 352 -32.40 -17.87 -14.94
C ALA A 352 -31.71 -17.44 -13.64
N GLY A 353 -31.54 -16.12 -13.46
CA GLY A 353 -31.28 -15.46 -12.18
C GLY A 353 -29.94 -15.81 -11.53
N ALA A 354 -28.99 -14.88 -11.55
CA ALA A 354 -27.77 -15.02 -10.76
C ALA A 354 -28.16 -15.23 -9.27
N PRO A 355 -27.64 -16.27 -8.58
CA PRO A 355 -28.05 -16.65 -7.22
C PRO A 355 -27.81 -15.57 -6.15
N HIS A 356 -27.14 -14.47 -6.50
CA HIS A 356 -26.89 -13.35 -5.62
C HIS A 356 -28.07 -12.36 -5.51
N ASP A 357 -28.90 -12.25 -6.54
CA ASP A 357 -29.97 -11.24 -6.59
C ASP A 357 -31.13 -11.56 -5.67
N ALA A 358 -31.43 -12.84 -5.47
CA ALA A 358 -32.43 -13.28 -4.50
C ALA A 358 -32.00 -12.94 -3.06
N LEU A 359 -30.71 -13.13 -2.74
CA LEU A 359 -30.15 -12.80 -1.42
C LEU A 359 -30.18 -11.29 -1.13
N LEU A 360 -29.87 -10.46 -2.12
CA LEU A 360 -29.94 -9.00 -1.97
C LEU A 360 -31.38 -8.50 -1.81
N ARG A 361 -32.34 -9.11 -2.53
CA ARG A 361 -33.77 -8.83 -2.36
C ARG A 361 -34.27 -9.25 -0.98
N GLN A 362 -33.86 -10.43 -0.51
CA GLN A 362 -34.22 -10.93 0.82
C GLN A 362 -33.64 -10.06 1.95
N ALA A 363 -32.38 -9.62 1.85
CA ALA A 363 -31.77 -8.74 2.84
C ALA A 363 -32.45 -7.35 2.91
N ARG A 364 -32.86 -6.79 1.76
CA ARG A 364 -33.66 -5.55 1.72
C ARG A 364 -35.04 -5.75 2.33
N HIS A 365 -35.68 -6.88 2.04
CA HIS A 365 -36.97 -7.22 2.63
C HIS A 365 -36.86 -7.37 4.16
N GLN A 366 -35.89 -8.13 4.67
CA GLN A 366 -35.64 -8.29 6.11
C GLN A 366 -35.37 -6.95 6.81
N TRP A 367 -34.60 -6.06 6.19
CA TRP A 367 -34.38 -4.71 6.73
C TRP A 367 -35.67 -3.89 6.88
N ILE A 368 -36.66 -4.11 6.00
CA ILE A 368 -37.95 -3.42 6.03
C ILE A 368 -38.90 -4.09 7.03
N THR A 369 -38.87 -5.42 7.12
CA THR A 369 -39.88 -6.19 7.85
C THR A 369 -39.47 -6.64 9.25
N ASP A 370 -38.20 -6.52 9.63
CA ASP A 370 -37.69 -6.91 10.96
C ASP A 370 -37.37 -5.65 11.81
N PRO A 371 -38.26 -5.30 12.76
CA PRO A 371 -38.09 -4.14 13.62
C PRO A 371 -36.92 -4.30 14.60
N ASP A 372 -36.65 -5.52 15.05
CA ASP A 372 -35.58 -5.80 16.02
C ASP A 372 -34.21 -5.66 15.37
N LEU A 373 -34.03 -6.19 14.14
CA LEU A 373 -32.81 -5.97 13.35
C LEU A 373 -32.53 -4.47 13.17
N THR A 374 -33.56 -3.70 12.85
CA THR A 374 -33.44 -2.26 12.62
C THR A 374 -33.17 -1.50 13.93
N ALA A 375 -33.80 -1.88 15.03
CA ALA A 375 -33.60 -1.29 16.36
C ALA A 375 -32.20 -1.57 16.91
N VAL A 376 -31.72 -2.82 16.78
CA VAL A 376 -30.36 -3.23 17.17
C VAL A 376 -29.32 -2.48 16.34
N TYR A 377 -29.48 -2.41 15.02
CA TYR A 377 -28.58 -1.63 14.17
C TYR A 377 -28.56 -0.16 14.59
N ARG A 378 -29.73 0.48 14.76
CA ARG A 378 -29.80 1.91 15.16
C ARG A 378 -29.18 2.17 16.53
N ARG A 379 -29.42 1.29 17.51
CA ARG A 379 -28.87 1.37 18.87
C ARG A 379 -27.33 1.31 18.88
N HIS A 380 -26.73 0.48 18.02
CA HIS A 380 -25.28 0.28 17.96
C HIS A 380 -24.62 0.95 16.76
N ARG A 381 -25.37 1.69 15.93
CA ARG A 381 -24.96 2.27 14.65
C ARG A 381 -23.61 3.00 14.71
N PRO A 382 -23.35 3.88 15.71
CA PRO A 382 -22.08 4.60 15.76
C PRO A 382 -20.88 3.68 16.06
N MET A 383 -21.09 2.55 16.76
CA MET A 383 -20.06 1.55 17.04
C MET A 383 -19.88 0.58 15.88
N VAL A 384 -20.96 0.22 15.19
CA VAL A 384 -20.96 -0.68 14.02
C VAL A 384 -20.31 0.01 12.83
N GLU A 385 -20.74 1.23 12.47
CA GLU A 385 -20.16 1.99 11.35
C GLU A 385 -18.68 2.35 11.60
N ARG A 386 -18.30 2.66 12.86
CA ARG A 386 -16.87 2.79 13.24
C ARG A 386 -16.14 1.46 13.10
N SER A 387 -16.63 0.38 13.67
CA SER A 387 -15.94 -0.92 13.62
C SER A 387 -15.78 -1.42 12.18
N ILE A 388 -16.79 -1.19 11.34
CA ILE A 388 -16.74 -1.43 9.89
C ILE A 388 -15.67 -0.55 9.24
N ALA A 389 -15.57 0.75 9.56
CA ALA A 389 -14.49 1.60 9.05
C ALA A 389 -13.08 1.17 9.53
N TRP A 390 -12.96 0.59 10.74
CA TRP A 390 -11.70 0.03 11.24
C TRP A 390 -11.33 -1.30 10.57
N LEU A 391 -12.33 -2.14 10.25
CA LEU A 391 -12.17 -3.38 9.48
C LEU A 391 -11.84 -3.10 8.01
N ILE A 392 -12.50 -2.10 7.44
CA ILE A 392 -12.29 -1.58 6.10
C ILE A 392 -11.29 -0.42 6.18
N GLY A 393 -10.01 -0.73 6.46
CA GLY A 393 -8.97 0.25 6.75
C GLY A 393 -8.96 1.50 5.85
N ALA A 394 -8.44 2.62 6.38
CA ALA A 394 -8.55 4.04 5.99
C ALA A 394 -8.95 4.44 4.54
N ASP A 395 -8.62 3.63 3.53
CA ASP A 395 -8.89 3.86 2.12
C ASP A 395 -10.06 3.03 1.54
N GLY A 396 -10.79 2.25 2.34
CA GLY A 396 -11.92 1.47 1.83
C GLY A 396 -11.53 0.19 1.04
N ARG A 397 -10.25 -0.21 1.04
CA ARG A 397 -9.67 -1.27 0.18
C ARG A 397 -10.18 -2.69 0.48
N ALA A 398 -10.84 -2.91 1.61
CA ALA A 398 -11.35 -4.22 2.02
C ALA A 398 -12.87 -4.40 1.80
N ARG A 399 -13.51 -3.55 0.97
CA ARG A 399 -14.94 -3.70 0.61
C ARG A 399 -15.26 -4.99 -0.17
N LYS A 400 -14.25 -5.66 -0.73
CA LYS A 400 -14.41 -6.98 -1.37
C LYS A 400 -13.79 -8.05 -0.47
N LEU A 401 -14.63 -8.92 0.06
CA LEU A 401 -14.22 -10.13 0.75
C LEU A 401 -13.42 -11.01 -0.23
N ARG A 402 -12.15 -11.27 0.11
CA ARG A 402 -11.22 -12.00 -0.77
C ARG A 402 -11.43 -13.52 -0.76
N TYR A 403 -12.11 -14.05 0.26
CA TYR A 403 -12.31 -15.49 0.40
C TYR A 403 -13.63 -15.88 -0.29
N ARG A 404 -13.62 -16.96 -1.07
CA ARG A 404 -14.83 -17.49 -1.72
C ARG A 404 -15.61 -18.34 -0.71
N GLY A 405 -16.90 -18.05 -0.50
CA GLY A 405 -17.83 -18.78 0.37
C GLY A 405 -18.08 -18.13 1.74
N VAL A 406 -19.29 -18.35 2.30
CA VAL A 406 -19.77 -17.71 3.54
C VAL A 406 -18.93 -18.08 4.76
N LEU A 407 -18.72 -19.38 5.02
CA LEU A 407 -17.94 -19.89 6.16
C LEU A 407 -16.50 -19.35 6.19
N ARG A 408 -15.83 -19.26 5.04
CA ARG A 408 -14.45 -18.76 4.96
C ARG A 408 -14.37 -17.25 5.17
N ASN A 409 -15.39 -16.51 4.72
CA ASN A 409 -15.49 -15.08 4.95
C ASN A 409 -15.81 -14.74 6.40
N ASP A 410 -16.69 -15.53 7.02
CA ASP A 410 -17.06 -15.41 8.43
C ASP A 410 -15.85 -15.68 9.34
N LEU A 411 -15.12 -16.77 9.10
CA LEU A 411 -13.87 -17.08 9.81
C LEU A 411 -12.83 -15.95 9.67
N TRP A 412 -12.66 -15.41 8.46
CA TRP A 412 -11.74 -14.30 8.22
C TRP A 412 -12.13 -13.04 9.01
N LEU A 413 -13.42 -12.71 9.05
CA LEU A 413 -13.93 -11.57 9.76
C LEU A 413 -13.68 -11.70 11.28
N HIS A 414 -13.98 -12.87 11.84
CA HIS A 414 -13.76 -13.17 13.25
C HIS A 414 -12.27 -13.11 13.63
N LEU A 415 -11.38 -13.71 12.84
CA LEU A 415 -9.93 -13.67 13.08
C LEU A 415 -9.38 -12.24 13.03
N ARG A 416 -9.88 -11.41 12.12
CA ARG A 416 -9.42 -10.02 11.99
C ARG A 416 -9.94 -9.12 13.11
N ALA A 417 -11.19 -9.29 13.52
CA ALA A 417 -11.75 -8.62 14.68
C ALA A 417 -10.98 -8.98 15.97
N ALA A 418 -10.67 -10.28 16.17
CA ALA A 418 -9.87 -10.75 17.29
C ALA A 418 -8.47 -10.12 17.32
N ALA A 419 -7.80 -10.04 16.17
CA ALA A 419 -6.47 -9.43 16.07
C ALA A 419 -6.47 -7.92 16.39
N LEU A 420 -7.49 -7.18 15.93
CA LEU A 420 -7.64 -5.76 16.25
C LEU A 420 -7.92 -5.55 17.74
N ASN A 421 -8.78 -6.38 18.34
CA ASN A 421 -9.05 -6.34 19.76
C ASN A 421 -7.79 -6.65 20.57
N LEU A 422 -7.04 -7.70 20.22
CA LEU A 422 -5.77 -8.03 20.89
C LEU A 422 -4.76 -6.87 20.80
N ARG A 423 -4.62 -6.25 19.62
CA ARG A 423 -3.77 -5.06 19.44
C ARG A 423 -4.22 -3.90 20.34
N ARG A 424 -5.53 -3.68 20.46
CA ARG A 424 -6.07 -2.64 21.34
C ARG A 424 -5.81 -2.95 22.82
N LEU A 425 -5.99 -4.20 23.24
CA LEU A 425 -5.71 -4.63 24.62
C LEU A 425 -4.21 -4.48 24.93
N ILE A 426 -3.31 -4.83 24.00
CA ILE A 426 -1.86 -4.60 24.14
C ILE A 426 -1.56 -3.11 24.33
N ASN A 427 -2.17 -2.23 23.52
CA ASN A 427 -2.01 -0.78 23.68
C ASN A 427 -2.56 -0.25 25.01
N LEU A 428 -3.56 -0.93 25.58
CA LEU A 428 -4.16 -0.62 26.88
C LEU A 428 -3.45 -1.32 28.06
N GLY A 429 -2.28 -1.94 27.84
CA GLY A 429 -1.47 -2.52 28.91
C GLY A 429 -1.64 -4.03 29.13
N LEU A 430 -2.20 -4.76 28.16
CA LEU A 430 -2.21 -6.22 28.19
C LEU A 430 -0.77 -6.76 28.10
N THR A 431 -0.30 -7.38 29.18
CA THR A 431 1.05 -7.93 29.29
C THR A 431 1.03 -9.37 29.83
N PRO A 432 1.88 -10.26 29.30
CA PRO A 432 1.99 -11.62 29.80
C PRO A 432 2.83 -11.64 31.08
N VAL A 433 2.22 -12.03 32.20
CA VAL A 433 2.86 -12.19 33.51
C VAL A 433 2.75 -13.65 33.92
N GLN A 434 3.89 -14.33 34.05
CA GLN A 434 3.97 -15.75 34.46
C GLN A 434 3.12 -16.70 33.60
N GLY A 435 3.02 -16.44 32.28
CA GLY A 435 2.23 -17.26 31.35
C GLY A 435 0.73 -16.95 31.33
N ILE A 436 0.26 -16.00 32.13
CA ILE A 436 -1.13 -15.51 32.14
C ILE A 436 -1.16 -14.10 31.56
N TRP A 437 -2.11 -13.83 30.68
CA TRP A 437 -2.32 -12.49 30.12
C TRP A 437 -3.06 -11.63 31.13
N THR A 438 -2.44 -10.53 31.58
CA THR A 438 -3.01 -9.60 32.56
C THR A 438 -3.13 -8.21 31.95
N LEU A 439 -4.24 -7.51 32.23
CA LEU A 439 -4.49 -6.15 31.73
C LEU A 439 -4.28 -5.18 32.89
N GLN A 440 -3.15 -4.46 32.88
CA GLN A 440 -2.87 -3.48 33.93
C GLN A 440 -3.58 -2.16 33.59
N PRO A 441 -4.41 -1.61 34.50
CA PRO A 441 -5.02 -0.31 34.27
C PRO A 441 -3.90 0.74 34.16
N THR A 442 -3.80 1.39 33.00
CA THR A 442 -2.95 2.57 32.83
C THR A 442 -3.47 3.66 33.78
N ALA A 443 -2.69 4.03 34.79
CA ALA A 443 -2.95 5.21 35.60
C ALA A 443 -3.04 6.43 34.65
N GLY A 444 -4.20 7.08 34.66
CA GLY A 444 -4.46 8.31 33.90
C GLY A 444 -3.70 9.50 34.44
#